data_AF-A0A251VNS6-F1
#
_entry.id   AF-A0A251VNS6-F1
#
_cell.length_a   1.000
_cell.length_b   1.000
_cell.length_c   1.000
_cell.angle_alpha   90.00
_cell.angle_beta   90.00
_cell.angle_gamma   90.00
#
_symmetry.space_group_name_H-M   'P 1'
#
loop_
_entity.id
_entity.type
_entity.pdbx_description
1 polymer ?
#
loop_
_entity_poly.entity_id
_entity_poly.type
_entity_poly.pdbx_seq_one_letter_code
_entity_poly.pdbx_strand_id
1 'polypeptide(L)'
;MVFGGSVAVDLGLPSIIMHTSGAAFFPAYKIIPQLHREGRFPVHDSLMQEIVPELKPLRYKDLPFINLPIQDAIESANMITPKRPPSAFIWNTLEFLEPSALTQIRQ
;
A
#
# COMPACT_ATOMS: atom_id res chain seq x y z
N MET A 1 -10.55 2.05 9.40
CA MET A 1 -10.28 1.95 10.85
C MET A 1 -9.09 1.04 11.04
N VAL A 2 -8.04 1.51 11.71
CA VAL A 2 -6.70 0.89 11.74
C VAL A 2 -6.60 -0.31 12.69
N PHE A 3 -7.40 -0.33 13.76
CA PHE A 3 -7.31 -1.34 14.84
C PHE A 3 -8.41 -2.41 14.77
N GLY A 4 -9.41 -2.24 13.88
CA GLY A 4 -10.61 -3.10 13.84
C GLY A 4 -10.28 -4.58 13.66
N GLY A 5 -9.28 -4.91 12.83
CA GLY A 5 -8.83 -6.29 12.64
C GLY A 5 -8.20 -6.91 13.90
N SER A 6 -7.48 -6.12 14.70
CA SER A 6 -6.89 -6.63 15.95
C SER A 6 -7.97 -6.95 16.98
N VAL A 7 -8.93 -6.03 17.16
CA VAL A 7 -10.08 -6.20 18.06
C VAL A 7 -10.95 -7.38 17.64
N ALA A 8 -11.22 -7.56 16.34
CA ALA A 8 -11.99 -8.70 15.85
C ALA A 8 -11.32 -10.03 16.22
N VAL A 9 -10.00 -10.15 16.04
CA VAL A 9 -9.25 -11.36 16.43
C VAL A 9 -9.32 -11.60 17.93
N ASP A 10 -9.15 -10.56 18.76
CA ASP A 10 -9.19 -10.71 20.22
C ASP A 10 -10.58 -11.15 20.71
N LEU A 11 -11.64 -10.85 19.94
CA LEU A 11 -13.02 -11.29 20.18
C LEU A 11 -13.38 -12.62 19.48
N GLY A 12 -12.44 -13.26 18.78
CA GLY A 12 -12.70 -14.49 18.03
C GLY A 12 -13.59 -14.31 16.80
N LEU A 13 -13.68 -13.10 16.26
CA LEU A 13 -14.49 -12.74 15.09
C LEU A 13 -13.64 -12.72 13.80
N PRO A 14 -14.22 -13.06 12.64
CA PRO A 14 -13.57 -12.85 11.36
C PRO A 14 -13.38 -11.36 11.10
N SER A 15 -12.25 -11.01 10.46
CA SER A 15 -11.97 -9.62 10.06
C SER A 15 -11.99 -9.48 8.54
N ILE A 16 -12.70 -8.48 8.04
CA ILE A 16 -12.80 -8.18 6.61
C ILE A 16 -12.35 -6.72 6.43
N ILE A 17 -11.37 -6.49 5.56
CA ILE A 17 -10.82 -5.15 5.31
C ILE A 17 -11.35 -4.63 3.98
N MET A 18 -11.98 -3.46 4.00
CA MET A 18 -12.40 -2.75 2.80
C MET A 18 -11.38 -1.67 2.42
N HIS A 19 -10.85 -1.75 1.21
CA HIS A 19 -10.07 -0.68 0.60
C HIS A 19 -10.98 0.21 -0.24
N THR A 20 -11.01 1.50 0.11
CA THR A 20 -11.85 2.51 -0.55
C THR A 20 -11.15 3.23 -1.69
N SER A 21 -9.83 3.05 -1.83
CA SER A 21 -9.02 3.52 -2.97
C SER A 21 -8.96 2.47 -4.07
N GLY A 22 -8.42 2.84 -5.24
CA GLY A 22 -8.09 1.89 -6.29
C GLY A 22 -7.10 0.81 -5.83
N ALA A 23 -7.11 -0.33 -6.52
CA ALA A 23 -6.21 -1.45 -6.24
C ALA A 23 -4.74 -1.07 -6.38
N ALA A 24 -4.38 -0.22 -7.36
CA ALA A 24 -2.99 0.20 -7.58
C ALA A 24 -2.36 0.94 -6.39
N PHE A 25 -3.18 1.55 -5.52
CA PHE A 25 -2.70 2.21 -4.31
C PHE A 25 -2.04 1.22 -3.34
N PHE A 26 -2.56 -0.01 -3.26
CA PHE A 26 -2.10 -0.98 -2.27
C PHE A 26 -0.62 -1.37 -2.42
N PRO A 27 -0.16 -1.86 -3.59
CA PRO A 27 1.26 -2.15 -3.76
C PRO A 27 2.11 -0.87 -3.69
N ALA A 28 1.55 0.29 -4.08
CA ALA A 28 2.26 1.57 -4.05
C ALA A 28 2.64 2.05 -2.64
N TYR A 29 1.74 1.95 -1.65
CA TYR A 29 2.13 2.31 -0.28
C TYR A 29 2.91 1.19 0.42
N LYS A 30 2.61 -0.08 0.09
CA LYS A 30 3.22 -1.24 0.74
C LYS A 30 4.73 -1.34 0.47
N ILE A 31 5.20 -0.83 -0.67
CA ILE A 31 6.63 -0.85 -1.00
C ILE A 31 7.44 0.25 -0.28
N ILE A 32 6.82 1.29 0.26
CA ILE A 32 7.53 2.45 0.85
C ILE A 32 8.55 2.03 1.92
N PRO A 33 8.22 1.17 2.90
CA PRO A 33 9.20 0.71 3.89
C PRO A 33 10.37 -0.07 3.26
N GLN A 34 10.14 -0.77 2.15
CA GLN A 34 11.21 -1.45 1.41
C GLN A 34 12.10 -0.42 0.69
N LEU A 35 11.53 0.51 -0.06
CA LEU A 35 12.29 1.55 -0.76
C LEU A 35 13.14 2.38 0.20
N HIS A 36 12.64 2.67 1.40
CA HIS A 36 13.42 3.34 2.44
C HIS A 36 14.64 2.52 2.88
N ARG A 37 14.49 1.20 3.10
CA ARG A 37 15.62 0.32 3.43
C ARG A 37 16.67 0.24 2.32
N GLU A 38 16.24 0.41 1.07
CA GLU A 38 17.10 0.43 -0.12
C GLU A 38 17.69 1.83 -0.40
N GLY A 39 17.38 2.85 0.40
CA GLY A 39 17.85 4.22 0.19
C GLY A 39 17.19 4.95 -0.98
N ARG A 40 16.06 4.43 -1.48
CA ARG A 40 15.27 4.98 -2.61
C ARG A 40 14.10 5.87 -2.15
N PHE A 41 13.88 5.97 -0.84
CA PHE A 41 12.86 6.82 -0.23
C PHE A 41 13.45 7.47 1.04
N PRO A 42 13.31 8.80 1.29
CA PRO A 42 12.62 9.78 0.46
C PRO A 42 13.26 9.90 -0.93
N VAL A 43 12.43 10.11 -1.94
CA VAL A 43 12.85 10.07 -3.34
C VAL A 43 13.68 11.31 -3.65
N HIS A 44 14.87 11.13 -4.22
CA HIS A 44 15.66 12.24 -4.72
C HIS A 44 15.02 12.87 -5.98
N ASP A 45 15.12 14.19 -6.14
CA ASP A 45 14.47 14.93 -7.23
C ASP A 45 14.82 14.39 -8.62
N SER A 46 16.04 13.88 -8.82
CA SER A 46 16.47 13.29 -10.10
C SER A 46 15.67 12.03 -10.48
N LEU A 47 15.20 11.26 -9.49
CA LEU A 47 14.49 10.00 -9.69
C LEU A 47 12.98 10.20 -9.82
N MET A 48 12.46 11.40 -9.51
CA MET A 48 11.02 11.67 -9.46
C MET A 48 10.25 11.26 -10.73
N GLN A 49 10.86 11.42 -11.90
CA GLN A 49 10.23 11.06 -13.18
C GLN A 49 10.49 9.61 -13.61
N GLU A 50 11.39 8.90 -12.93
CA GLU A 50 11.72 7.53 -13.27
C GLU A 50 10.62 6.57 -12.82
N ILE A 51 10.43 5.49 -13.59
CA ILE A 51 9.48 4.43 -13.28
C ILE A 51 10.01 3.59 -12.12
N VAL A 52 9.14 3.29 -11.15
CA VAL A 52 9.43 2.33 -10.08
C VAL A 52 9.41 0.93 -10.70
N PRO A 53 10.53 0.20 -10.77
CA PRO A 53 10.62 -1.09 -11.45
C PRO A 53 9.57 -2.10 -10.99
N GLU A 54 9.22 -2.09 -9.71
CA GLU A 54 8.28 -2.99 -9.05
C GLU A 54 6.80 -2.63 -9.26
N LEU A 55 6.52 -1.41 -9.75
CA LEU A 55 5.17 -0.83 -9.79
C LEU A 55 4.84 -0.19 -11.13
N LYS A 56 5.26 -0.80 -12.25
CA LYS A 56 4.96 -0.26 -13.58
C LYS A 56 3.43 -0.05 -13.75
N PRO A 57 2.99 1.12 -14.25
CA PRO A 57 3.76 2.22 -14.84
C PRO A 57 4.05 3.39 -13.87
N LEU A 58 3.89 3.23 -12.56
CA LEU A 58 4.06 4.32 -11.59
C LEU A 58 5.48 4.84 -11.57
N ARG A 59 5.62 6.16 -11.55
CA ARG A 59 6.90 6.84 -11.31
C ARG A 59 7.06 7.10 -9.83
N TYR A 60 8.28 7.41 -9.40
CA TYR A 60 8.51 7.72 -8.00
C TYR A 60 7.66 8.89 -7.49
N LYS A 61 7.45 9.93 -8.30
CA LYS A 61 6.56 11.06 -7.92
C LYS A 61 5.09 10.68 -7.76
N ASP A 62 4.68 9.55 -8.31
CA ASP A 62 3.30 9.05 -8.22
C ASP A 62 3.11 8.19 -6.95
N LEU A 63 4.19 7.92 -6.17
CA LEU A 63 4.11 7.19 -4.91
C LEU A 63 3.34 7.98 -3.84
N PRO A 64 2.54 7.30 -3.00
CA PRO A 64 1.87 7.97 -1.90
C PRO A 64 2.87 8.47 -0.86
N PHE A 65 2.44 9.44 -0.06
CA PHE A 65 3.20 9.98 1.09
C PHE A 65 4.54 10.66 0.75
N ILE A 66 4.86 10.89 -0.54
CA ILE A 66 6.12 11.50 -0.95
C ILE A 66 6.35 12.92 -0.39
N ASN A 67 5.26 13.64 -0.11
CA ASN A 67 5.30 14.98 0.47
C ASN A 67 5.32 14.98 2.01
N LEU A 68 5.29 13.81 2.64
CA LEU A 68 5.36 13.69 4.09
C LEU A 68 6.83 13.56 4.54
N PRO A 69 7.16 14.00 5.76
CA PRO A 69 8.39 13.59 6.42
C PRO A 69 8.54 12.06 6.39
N ILE A 70 9.78 11.59 6.27
CA ILE A 70 10.07 10.16 6.12
C ILE A 70 9.43 9.29 7.21
N GLN A 71 9.45 9.75 8.45
CA GLN A 71 8.86 9.02 9.57
C GLN A 71 7.34 8.91 9.44
N ASP A 72 6.67 10.01 9.10
CA ASP A 72 5.22 10.06 8.92
C ASP A 72 4.78 9.20 7.72
N ALA A 73 5.58 9.15 6.64
CA ALA A 73 5.33 8.30 5.49
C ALA A 73 5.42 6.80 5.84
N ILE A 74 6.45 6.41 6.59
CA ILE A 74 6.65 5.03 7.06
C ILE A 74 5.54 4.66 8.06
N GLU A 75 5.23 5.54 9.00
CA GLU A 75 4.16 5.32 9.97
C GLU A 75 2.81 5.15 9.27
N SER A 76 2.49 6.01 8.30
CA SER A 76 1.26 5.91 7.49
C SER A 76 1.18 4.57 6.74
N ALA A 77 2.27 4.14 6.10
CA ALA A 77 2.32 2.85 5.40
C ALA A 77 2.13 1.66 6.36
N ASN A 78 2.79 1.70 7.52
CA ASN A 78 2.68 0.67 8.55
C ASN A 78 1.29 0.63 9.20
N MET A 79 0.67 1.81 9.37
CA MET A 79 -0.65 1.96 9.95
C MET A 79 -1.72 1.32 9.06
N ILE A 80 -1.64 1.51 7.74
CA ILE A 80 -2.63 0.96 6.80
C ILE A 80 -2.40 -0.55 6.59
N THR A 81 -1.16 -1.02 6.79
CA THR A 81 -0.83 -2.45 6.67
C THR A 81 -1.43 -3.24 7.84
N PRO A 82 -2.28 -4.26 7.59
CA PRO A 82 -2.85 -5.05 8.67
C PRO A 82 -1.77 -5.86 9.39
N LYS A 83 -1.71 -5.71 10.73
CA LYS A 83 -0.76 -6.44 11.59
C LYS A 83 -1.04 -7.93 11.71
N ARG A 84 -2.30 -8.34 11.48
CA ARG A 84 -2.76 -9.72 11.48
C ARG A 84 -3.49 -9.97 10.15
N PRO A 85 -3.33 -11.14 9.52
CA PRO A 85 -3.99 -11.44 8.26
C PRO A 85 -5.51 -11.41 8.44
N PRO A 86 -6.26 -10.64 7.63
CA PRO A 86 -7.71 -10.68 7.68
C PRO A 86 -8.25 -11.94 7.01
N SER A 87 -9.51 -12.25 7.28
CA SER A 87 -10.25 -13.32 6.60
C SER A 87 -10.49 -13.02 5.12
N ALA A 88 -10.68 -11.74 4.77
CA ALA A 88 -10.84 -11.29 3.39
C ALA A 88 -10.51 -9.81 3.19
N PHE A 89 -10.21 -9.44 1.94
CA PHE A 89 -10.14 -8.06 1.48
C PHE A 89 -11.28 -7.79 0.49
N ILE A 90 -11.91 -6.63 0.62
CA ILE A 90 -12.85 -6.07 -0.36
C ILE A 90 -12.14 -4.90 -1.05
N TRP A 91 -11.97 -5.04 -2.36
CA TRP A 91 -11.42 -4.00 -3.22
C TRP A 91 -12.57 -3.29 -3.94
N ASN A 92 -12.73 -1.99 -3.72
CA ASN A 92 -13.76 -1.20 -4.40
C ASN A 92 -13.35 -0.85 -5.83
N THR A 93 -13.13 -1.87 -6.65
CA THR A 93 -12.73 -1.75 -8.06
C THR A 93 -13.19 -2.99 -8.84
N LEU A 94 -12.89 -3.05 -10.14
CA LEU A 94 -13.31 -4.10 -11.06
C LEU A 94 -12.11 -4.64 -11.85
N GLU A 95 -12.18 -5.93 -12.23
CA GLU A 95 -11.09 -6.61 -12.93
C GLU A 95 -10.68 -5.91 -14.22
N PHE A 96 -11.66 -5.45 -15.01
CA PHE A 96 -11.38 -4.77 -16.28
C PHE A 96 -10.76 -3.39 -16.10
N LEU A 97 -10.95 -2.76 -14.93
CA LEU A 97 -10.47 -1.40 -14.66
C LEU A 97 -9.00 -1.43 -14.20
N GLU A 98 -8.65 -2.39 -13.34
CA GLU A 98 -7.30 -2.48 -12.75
C GLU A 98 -6.69 -3.90 -12.83
N PRO A 99 -6.63 -4.53 -14.02
CA PRO A 99 -6.25 -5.94 -14.15
C PRO A 99 -4.82 -6.20 -13.66
N SER A 100 -3.88 -5.28 -13.94
CA SER A 100 -2.49 -5.43 -13.52
C SER A 100 -2.32 -5.32 -12.00
N ALA A 101 -2.98 -4.36 -11.37
CA ALA A 101 -2.87 -4.17 -9.92
C ALA A 101 -3.56 -5.32 -9.16
N LEU A 102 -4.73 -5.75 -9.61
CA LEU A 102 -5.44 -6.89 -9.02
C LEU A 102 -4.66 -8.20 -9.19
N THR A 103 -3.98 -8.40 -10.32
CA THR A 103 -3.07 -9.54 -10.51
C THR A 103 -1.91 -9.49 -9.50
N GLN A 104 -1.27 -8.33 -9.32
CA GLN A 104 -0.17 -8.16 -8.37
C GLN A 104 -0.61 -8.39 -6.91
N ILE A 105 -1.82 -8.00 -6.54
CA ILE A 105 -2.36 -8.20 -5.18
C ILE A 105 -2.62 -9.68 -4.87
N ARG A 106 -2.97 -10.47 -5.89
CA ARG A 106 -3.31 -11.90 -5.73
C ARG A 106 -2.09 -12.83 -5.67
N GLN A 107 -0.92 -12.35 -6.11
CA GLN A 107 0.35 -13.07 -6.04
C GLN A 107 0.91 -13.06 -4.61
#